data_AF-A0A953ED20-F1
#
_entry.id   AF-A0A953ED20-F1
#
_cell.length_a   1.000
_cell.length_b   1.000
_cell.length_c   1.000
_cell.angle_alpha   90.00
_cell.angle_beta   90.00
_cell.angle_gamma   90.00
#
_symmetry.space_group_name_H-M   'P 1'
#
loop_
_entity.id
_entity.type
_entity.pdbx_description
1 polymer ?
#
loop_
_entity_poly.entity_id
_entity_poly.type
_entity_poly.pdbx_seq_one_letter_code
_entity_poly.pdbx_strand_id
1 'polypeptide(L)'
;MTVRSIHATAFAGFLLAVAPAAAQVDQQNFRGGKTDDLAALCGASPQDPLGPPAIAWCHGFMVAAGQYHRELSAPGGVLRPLFCLPDP
;
A
#
# COMPACT_ATOMS: atom_id res chain seq x y z
N MET A 1 -38.01 23.01 46.06
CA MET A 1 -36.86 22.36 45.39
C MET A 1 -37.39 21.72 44.11
N THR A 2 -37.00 22.21 42.93
CA THR A 2 -36.87 21.49 41.62
C THR A 2 -36.92 22.49 40.46
N VAL A 3 -35.78 23.08 40.11
CA VAL A 3 -35.48 23.55 38.74
C VAL A 3 -33.97 23.41 38.52
N ARG A 4 -33.57 22.57 37.56
CA ARG A 4 -32.36 22.70 36.73
C ARG A 4 -32.42 21.60 35.67
N SER A 5 -32.96 21.90 34.48
CA SER A 5 -32.28 22.55 33.35
C SER A 5 -31.37 21.60 32.58
N ILE A 6 -31.91 21.16 31.44
CA ILE A 6 -31.30 21.13 30.09
C ILE A 6 -29.83 20.68 30.03
N HIS A 7 -29.61 19.43 29.61
CA HIS A 7 -28.35 19.02 28.97
C HIS A 7 -28.66 18.52 27.56
N ALA A 8 -28.85 19.48 26.66
CA ALA A 8 -28.66 19.28 25.24
C ALA A 8 -27.32 19.90 24.87
N THR A 9 -26.27 19.10 24.67
CA THR A 9 -25.14 19.46 23.79
C THR A 9 -24.14 18.30 23.62
N ALA A 10 -24.07 17.85 22.37
CA ALA A 10 -22.86 17.48 21.63
C ALA A 10 -21.99 16.29 22.12
N PHE A 11 -22.42 15.06 21.79
CA PHE A 11 -21.50 13.98 21.44
C PHE A 11 -21.15 14.08 19.95
N ALA A 12 -20.38 15.08 19.57
CA ALA A 12 -19.87 15.22 18.21
C ALA A 12 -18.39 15.61 18.28
N GLY A 13 -17.52 14.62 18.13
CA GLY A 13 -16.10 14.90 17.95
C GLY A 13 -15.19 13.88 18.60
N PHE A 14 -15.10 12.67 18.03
CA PHE A 14 -13.81 11.99 17.90
C PHE A 14 -13.91 10.77 16.95
N LEU A 15 -14.26 11.01 15.69
CA LEU A 15 -13.90 10.08 14.62
C LEU A 15 -12.61 10.61 14.00
N LEU A 16 -11.49 10.52 14.73
CA LEU A 16 -10.18 10.61 14.07
C LEU A 16 -10.07 9.39 13.18
N ALA A 17 -10.20 9.61 11.88
CA ALA A 17 -9.82 8.64 10.88
C ALA A 17 -8.40 8.17 11.22
N VAL A 18 -8.25 6.87 11.49
CA VAL A 18 -6.96 6.19 11.48
C VAL A 18 -6.55 6.16 10.01
N ALA A 19 -6.09 7.31 9.49
CA ALA A 19 -5.33 7.32 8.27
C ALA A 19 -4.09 6.48 8.58
N PRO A 20 -3.72 5.50 7.74
CA PRO A 20 -2.42 4.87 7.88
C PRO A 20 -1.42 6.02 7.84
N ALA A 21 -0.60 6.15 8.88
CA ALA A 21 0.57 7.00 8.79
C ALA A 21 1.41 6.38 7.67
N ALA A 22 1.24 6.88 6.44
CA ALA A 22 2.09 6.51 5.34
C ALA A 22 3.49 6.94 5.78
N ALA A 23 4.30 5.95 6.16
CA ALA A 23 5.70 6.21 6.45
C ALA A 23 6.27 6.91 5.22
N GLN A 24 6.88 8.08 5.45
CA GLN A 24 7.44 8.87 4.37
C GLN A 24 8.48 8.01 3.64
N VAL A 25 8.34 7.89 2.33
CA VAL A 25 9.27 7.14 1.51
C VAL A 25 10.62 7.84 1.57
N ASP A 26 11.69 7.07 1.69
CA ASP A 26 13.05 7.57 1.60
C ASP A 26 13.87 6.80 0.55
N GLN A 27 15.11 7.23 0.35
CA GLN A 27 16.03 6.63 -0.61
C GLN A 27 16.40 5.18 -0.28
N GLN A 28 16.26 4.75 0.97
CA GLN A 28 16.58 3.39 1.37
C GLN A 28 15.54 2.40 0.83
N ASN A 29 14.26 2.79 0.78
CA ASN A 29 13.21 1.92 0.23
C ASN A 29 13.50 1.51 -1.22
N PHE A 30 14.05 2.41 -2.03
CA PHE A 30 14.39 2.14 -3.43
C PHE A 30 15.53 1.14 -3.63
N ARG A 31 16.32 0.84 -2.58
CA ARG A 31 17.35 -0.22 -2.65
C ARG A 31 16.72 -1.62 -2.69
N GLY A 32 15.50 -1.76 -2.18
CA GLY A 32 14.76 -3.01 -2.11
C GLY A 32 15.46 -4.08 -1.25
N GLY A 33 15.07 -5.34 -1.47
CA GLY A 33 15.60 -6.49 -0.76
C GLY A 33 14.78 -6.92 0.46
N LYS A 34 13.77 -6.14 0.84
CA LYS A 34 12.77 -6.51 1.83
C LYS A 34 11.36 -6.24 1.31
N THR A 35 10.39 -6.97 1.85
CA THR A 35 8.98 -6.83 1.47
C THR A 35 8.36 -5.54 2.01
N ASP A 36 8.81 -5.04 3.16
CA ASP A 36 8.36 -3.78 3.74
C ASP A 36 8.80 -2.57 2.90
N ASP A 37 10.00 -2.60 2.31
CA ASP A 37 10.44 -1.59 1.34
C ASP A 37 9.50 -1.52 0.14
N LEU A 38 9.14 -2.67 -0.45
CA LEU A 38 8.17 -2.73 -1.55
C LEU A 38 6.79 -2.22 -1.11
N ALA A 39 6.33 -2.61 0.09
CA ALA A 39 5.05 -2.16 0.61
C ALA A 39 5.01 -0.64 0.84
N ALA A 40 6.09 -0.05 1.34
CA ALA A 40 6.21 1.40 1.51
C ALA A 40 6.13 2.13 0.17
N LEU A 41 6.84 1.63 -0.85
CA LEU A 41 6.82 2.22 -2.19
C LEU A 41 5.44 2.11 -2.86
N CYS A 42 4.75 0.99 -2.70
CA CYS A 42 3.40 0.78 -3.25
C CYS A 42 2.31 1.56 -2.51
N GLY A 43 2.52 1.85 -1.22
CA GLY A 43 1.61 2.63 -0.38
C GLY A 43 1.92 4.13 -0.33
N ALA A 44 2.84 4.60 -1.17
CA ALA A 44 3.34 5.97 -1.11
C ALA A 44 2.20 7.00 -1.30
N SER A 45 2.21 8.01 -0.43
CA SER A 45 1.23 9.09 -0.49
C SER A 45 1.46 9.97 -1.72
N PRO A 46 0.40 10.46 -2.41
CA PRO A 46 0.53 11.48 -3.45
C PRO A 46 1.15 12.79 -2.95
N GLN A 47 1.10 13.05 -1.64
CA GLN A 47 1.72 14.21 -1.00
C GLN A 47 3.19 13.98 -0.63
N ASP A 48 3.70 12.75 -0.74
CA ASP A 48 5.11 12.45 -0.52
C ASP A 48 5.94 13.01 -1.70
N PRO A 49 7.04 13.75 -1.45
CA PRO A 49 7.93 14.23 -2.50
C PRO A 49 8.47 13.12 -3.41
N LEU A 50 8.62 11.90 -2.89
CA LEU A 50 9.04 10.69 -3.62
C LEU A 50 7.86 9.80 -4.04
N GLY A 51 6.62 10.24 -3.87
CA GLY A 51 5.42 9.47 -4.22
C GLY A 51 5.39 9.02 -5.69
N PRO A 52 5.49 9.92 -6.68
CA PRO A 52 5.49 9.53 -8.09
C PRO A 52 6.58 8.52 -8.47
N PRO A 53 7.87 8.71 -8.13
CA PRO A 53 8.88 7.70 -8.42
C PRO A 53 8.67 6.40 -7.63
N ALA A 54 8.14 6.44 -6.40
CA ALA A 54 7.85 5.26 -5.61
C ALA A 54 6.77 4.37 -6.26
N ILE A 55 5.66 4.97 -6.70
CA ILE A 55 4.59 4.26 -7.39
C ILE A 55 5.07 3.68 -8.72
N ALA A 56 5.86 4.45 -9.49
CA ALA A 56 6.45 3.95 -10.73
C ALA A 56 7.36 2.73 -10.48
N TRP A 57 8.19 2.77 -9.44
CA TRP A 57 9.04 1.66 -9.04
C TRP A 57 8.20 0.43 -8.63
N CYS A 58 7.17 0.62 -7.81
CA CYS A 58 6.25 -0.44 -7.39
C CYS A 58 5.61 -1.14 -8.60
N HIS A 59 5.05 -0.37 -9.54
CA HIS A 59 4.42 -0.93 -10.74
C HIS A 59 5.42 -1.72 -11.59
N GLY A 60 6.63 -1.19 -11.80
CA GLY A 60 7.68 -1.89 -12.51
C GLY A 60 8.05 -3.23 -11.87
N PHE A 61 8.21 -3.25 -10.55
CA PHE A 61 8.51 -4.47 -9.80
C PHE A 61 7.38 -5.51 -9.94
N MET A 62 6.12 -5.09 -9.75
CA MET A 62 4.97 -6.02 -9.81
C MET A 62 4.78 -6.61 -11.22
N VAL A 63 4.95 -5.80 -12.26
CA VAL A 63 4.93 -6.28 -13.65
C VAL A 63 6.07 -7.29 -13.88
N ALA A 64 7.30 -6.97 -13.47
CA ALA A 64 8.44 -7.85 -13.64
C ALA A 64 8.26 -9.19 -12.88
N ALA A 65 7.75 -9.14 -11.63
CA ALA A 65 7.45 -10.33 -10.85
C ALA A 65 6.40 -11.22 -11.54
N GLY A 66 5.36 -10.62 -12.12
CA GLY A 66 4.37 -11.34 -12.91
C GLY A 66 4.96 -11.99 -14.16
N GLN A 67 5.80 -11.27 -14.91
CA GLN A 67 6.45 -11.83 -16.11
C GLN A 67 7.41 -12.96 -15.74
N TYR A 68 8.26 -12.77 -14.73
CA TYR A 68 9.17 -13.80 -14.23
C TYR A 68 8.40 -15.07 -13.82
N HIS A 69 7.30 -14.90 -13.10
CA HIS A 69 6.42 -16.00 -12.71
C HIS A 69 5.83 -16.73 -13.92
N ARG A 70 5.33 -15.99 -14.92
CA ARG A 70 4.78 -16.57 -16.16
C ARG A 70 5.82 -17.42 -16.90
N GLU A 71 7.04 -16.92 -17.06
CA GLU A 71 8.10 -17.62 -17.80
C GLU A 71 8.49 -18.94 -17.12
N LEU A 72 8.63 -18.93 -15.79
CA LEU A 72 9.04 -20.13 -15.06
C LEU A 72 7.93 -21.17 -14.89
N SER A 73 6.68 -20.74 -14.95
CA SER A 73 5.49 -21.59 -14.74
C SER A 73 4.69 -21.90 -16.01
N ALA A 74 5.21 -21.51 -17.18
CA ALA A 74 4.66 -21.87 -18.47
C ALA A 74 4.57 -23.41 -18.65
N PRO A 75 3.73 -23.91 -19.58
CA PRO A 75 3.67 -25.34 -19.88
C PRO A 75 5.07 -25.92 -20.19
N GLY A 76 5.50 -26.93 -19.42
CA GLY A 76 6.84 -27.51 -19.53
C GLY A 76 7.92 -26.78 -18.73
N GLY A 77 7.56 -25.73 -17.98
CA GLY A 77 8.44 -24.96 -17.11
C GLY A 77 8.91 -25.72 -15.87
N VAL A 78 9.91 -25.15 -15.20
CA VAL A 78 10.59 -25.76 -14.05
C VAL A 78 9.84 -25.54 -12.74
N LEU A 79 8.90 -24.60 -12.68
CA LEU A 79 8.09 -24.30 -11.51
C LEU A 79 6.60 -24.55 -11.79
N ARG A 80 5.86 -24.89 -10.72
CA ARG A 80 4.39 -24.87 -10.76
C ARG A 80 3.89 -23.43 -10.53
N PRO A 81 2.74 -23.04 -11.14
CA PRO A 81 2.16 -21.74 -10.88
C PRO A 81 1.81 -21.54 -9.38
N LEU A 82 2.39 -20.51 -8.75
CA LEU A 82 2.07 -20.05 -7.39
C LEU A 82 0.80 -19.21 -7.34
N PHE A 83 0.52 -18.43 -8.38
CA PHE A 83 -0.67 -17.60 -8.52
C PHE A 83 -1.09 -17.50 -9.99
N CYS A 84 -2.34 -17.10 -10.23
CA CYS A 84 -2.85 -16.80 -11.56
C CYS A 84 -2.62 -15.31 -11.88
N LEU A 85 -2.13 -15.02 -13.07
CA LEU A 85 -2.08 -13.65 -13.58
C LEU A 85 -3.43 -13.27 -14.17
N PRO A 86 -3.79 -11.97 -14.16
CA PRO A 86 -4.92 -11.47 -14.92
C PRO A 86 -4.73 -11.75 -16.42
N ASP A 87 -5.83 -12.08 -17.10
CA ASP A 87 -5.88 -12.09 -18.57
C ASP A 87 -6.11 -10.64 -19.04
N PRO A 88 -5.26 -10.09 -19.94
CA PRO A 88 -5.40 -8.72 -20.45
C PRO A 88 -6.75 -8.42 -21.13
#